data_AF-R7NHH2-F1
#
_entry.id   AF-R7NHH2-F1
#
_cell.length_a   1.000
_cell.length_b   1.000
_cell.length_c   1.000
_cell.angle_alpha   90.00
_cell.angle_beta   90.00
_cell.angle_gamma   90.00
#
_symmetry.space_group_name_H-M   'P 1'
#
loop_
_entity.id
_entity.type
_entity.pdbx_description
1 polymer ?
#
loop_
_entity_poly.entity_id
_entity_poly.type
_entity_poly.pdbx_seq_one_letter_code
_entity_poly.pdbx_strand_id
1 'polypeptide(L)'
;MKIETLKTNKKRIYFLCGFVCVVILLLVLITNNSLAKYRTTQSIPLINGTINYTPYDFKVIAMYQEENGTYKEIEEMPSSGYVINEEESYCTIDNVNEDTSSVLYTNSNGEHVIGNLKKNSKCYLYFDEQPILLADAIKRDNQINSGTPNFGSLATKDEGVYKTQDDWGDSYYFRGAVDNNWVKFAGYYWRIIRINGDGSIRLIYNGTSTATTGAGTQIGTNTFSIDSNTYNNNAYVGYMYTIGQVHGLGTNSGIKNTLDSWYQTNIANKGYGDKVSTEAGFCGDREPSTSKTTSNGQGGTGTTKTYYGGYIRLNINESPSLKCKNNEDMYTVSGSSRGNKALTNPVGLITADEVAMAGGVSGRSNKSYYLHTGQTYWTMSPSYFYATNSTAQVSRVHSGGILDSWSVDVTHGVRPVINIASNATIKSGNGTSSTPYEI
;
A
#
# COMPACT_ATOMS: atom_id res chain seq x y z
N MET A 1 -115.20 13.56 12.70
CA MET A 1 -113.98 14.12 12.07
C MET A 1 -112.83 13.20 12.47
N LYS A 2 -112.23 12.48 11.51
CA LYS A 2 -111.24 11.42 11.76
C LYS A 2 -109.92 12.03 12.25
N ILE A 3 -109.42 11.51 13.37
CA ILE A 3 -108.06 11.73 13.87
C ILE A 3 -107.19 10.62 13.26
N GLU A 4 -106.22 11.00 12.45
CA GLU A 4 -105.14 10.10 12.01
C GLU A 4 -103.96 10.19 12.99
N THR A 5 -103.54 9.03 13.48
CA THR A 5 -102.38 8.82 14.36
C THR A 5 -101.09 8.73 13.53
N LEU A 6 -100.15 9.67 13.77
CA LEU A 6 -98.83 9.67 13.15
C LEU A 6 -97.94 8.56 13.73
N LYS A 7 -97.54 7.61 12.87
CA LYS A 7 -96.60 6.52 13.18
C LYS A 7 -95.21 7.05 13.55
N THR A 8 -94.73 6.67 14.73
CA THR A 8 -93.38 6.95 15.24
C THR A 8 -92.33 6.22 14.42
N ASN A 9 -91.43 6.96 13.77
CA ASN A 9 -90.42 6.44 12.86
C ASN A 9 -89.20 5.93 13.64
N LYS A 10 -89.22 4.63 14.03
CA LYS A 10 -88.13 3.95 14.75
C LYS A 10 -86.75 4.02 14.07
N LYS A 11 -86.69 4.37 12.77
CA LYS A 11 -85.42 4.48 12.03
C LYS A 11 -84.51 5.61 12.50
N ARG A 12 -85.05 6.70 13.07
CA ARG A 12 -84.24 7.81 13.62
C ARG A 12 -83.42 7.40 14.84
N ILE A 13 -83.95 6.51 15.69
CA ILE A 13 -83.26 6.05 16.91
C ILE A 13 -82.10 5.10 16.55
N TYR A 14 -82.31 4.19 15.59
CA TYR A 14 -81.24 3.31 15.11
C TYR A 14 -80.10 4.07 14.42
N PHE A 15 -80.42 5.15 13.70
CA PHE A 15 -79.41 6.01 13.08
C PHE A 15 -78.58 6.76 14.14
N LEU A 16 -79.22 7.25 15.20
CA LEU A 16 -78.53 7.91 16.30
C LEU A 16 -77.63 6.94 17.08
N CYS A 17 -78.11 5.74 17.41
CA CYS A 17 -77.30 4.71 18.08
C CYS A 17 -76.11 4.25 17.22
N GLY A 18 -76.32 4.06 15.91
CA GLY A 18 -75.24 3.71 14.98
C GLY A 18 -74.16 4.78 14.91
N PHE A 19 -74.56 6.06 14.85
CA PHE A 19 -73.62 7.18 14.82
C PHE A 19 -72.80 7.28 16.11
N VAL A 20 -73.43 7.10 17.28
CA VAL A 20 -72.73 7.13 18.57
C VAL A 20 -71.74 5.96 18.70
N CYS A 21 -72.09 4.75 18.25
CA CYS A 21 -71.17 3.61 18.24
C CYS A 21 -69.96 3.83 17.33
N VAL A 22 -70.14 4.45 16.16
CA VAL A 22 -69.04 4.77 15.24
C VAL A 22 -68.11 5.83 15.82
N VAL A 23 -68.65 6.85 16.49
CA VAL A 23 -67.84 7.88 17.17
C VAL A 23 -67.02 7.30 18.32
N ILE A 24 -67.60 6.37 19.10
CA ILE A 24 -66.88 5.69 20.19
C ILE A 24 -65.78 4.78 19.63
N LEU A 25 -66.05 4.04 18.56
CA LEU A 25 -65.03 3.20 17.91
C LEU A 25 -63.88 4.03 17.32
N LEU A 26 -64.18 5.21 16.75
CA LEU A 26 -63.17 6.17 16.28
C LEU A 26 -62.34 6.74 17.43
N LEU A 27 -62.94 7.07 18.57
CA LEU A 27 -62.22 7.52 19.76
C LEU A 27 -61.28 6.44 20.30
N VAL A 28 -61.72 5.17 20.37
CA VAL A 28 -60.88 4.04 20.80
C VAL A 28 -59.74 3.78 19.81
N LEU A 29 -59.98 3.91 18.50
CA LEU A 29 -58.94 3.80 17.47
C LEU A 29 -57.91 4.93 17.57
N ILE A 30 -58.34 6.16 17.86
CA ILE A 30 -57.45 7.31 18.02
C ILE A 30 -56.63 7.17 19.31
N THR A 31 -57.24 6.75 20.43
CA THR A 31 -56.52 6.61 21.72
C THR A 31 -55.61 5.40 21.78
N ASN A 32 -55.90 4.31 21.04
CA ASN A 32 -55.03 3.13 20.98
C ASN A 32 -53.90 3.27 19.94
N ASN A 33 -54.10 4.01 18.84
CA ASN A 33 -53.03 4.23 17.86
C ASN A 33 -52.09 5.39 18.23
N SER A 34 -52.43 6.27 19.18
CA SER A 34 -51.54 7.31 19.67
C SER A 34 -50.47 6.82 20.67
N LEU A 35 -50.44 5.53 20.99
CA LEU A 35 -49.41 4.91 21.85
C LEU A 35 -48.41 4.03 21.08
N ALA A 36 -48.33 4.19 19.75
CA ALA A 36 -47.11 3.80 19.05
C ALA A 36 -45.98 4.72 19.57
N LYS A 37 -45.15 4.19 20.47
CA LYS A 37 -43.85 4.77 20.83
C LYS A 37 -43.01 4.87 19.56
N TYR A 38 -43.18 5.94 18.80
CA TYR A 38 -42.16 6.37 17.86
C TYR A 38 -40.97 6.81 18.70
N ARG A 39 -39.96 5.94 18.80
CA ARG A 39 -38.61 6.40 19.13
C ARG A 39 -38.18 7.29 17.98
N THR A 40 -38.23 8.60 18.17
CA THR A 40 -37.48 9.55 17.35
C THR A 40 -36.00 9.34 17.63
N THR A 41 -35.39 8.38 16.95
CA THR A 41 -33.93 8.32 16.80
C THR A 41 -33.57 9.43 15.82
N GLN A 42 -32.83 10.44 16.29
CA GLN A 42 -32.18 11.42 15.44
C GLN A 42 -30.71 11.00 15.30
N SER A 43 -30.24 10.92 14.06
CA SER A 43 -28.83 10.75 13.74
C SER A 43 -28.24 12.12 13.43
N ILE A 44 -27.17 12.50 14.14
CA ILE A 44 -26.32 13.62 13.76
C ILE A 44 -25.12 13.02 13.05
N PRO A 45 -24.85 13.35 11.78
CA PRO A 45 -23.59 12.99 11.16
C PRO A 45 -22.51 13.89 11.77
N LEU A 46 -21.76 13.35 12.73
CA LEU A 46 -20.40 13.82 12.99
C LEU A 46 -19.51 13.09 12.00
N ILE A 47 -18.49 13.78 11.49
CA ILE A 47 -17.76 13.43 10.27
C ILE A 47 -17.06 12.06 10.26
N ASN A 48 -17.22 11.18 11.27
CA ASN A 48 -16.94 9.73 11.17
C ASN A 48 -17.63 8.83 12.23
N GLY A 49 -18.92 9.00 12.56
CA GLY A 49 -19.63 8.00 13.38
C GLY A 49 -21.12 8.25 13.61
N THR A 50 -21.93 7.19 13.71
CA THR A 50 -23.38 7.27 14.01
C THR A 50 -23.66 6.90 15.46
N ILE A 51 -24.09 7.87 16.28
CA ILE A 51 -24.57 7.60 17.64
C ILE A 51 -26.08 7.37 17.60
N ASN A 52 -26.53 6.17 17.96
CA ASN A 52 -27.95 5.88 18.20
C ASN A 52 -28.29 6.18 19.67
N TYR A 53 -28.88 7.34 19.97
CA TYR A 53 -29.33 7.65 21.33
C TYR A 53 -30.77 8.20 21.37
N THR A 54 -31.43 7.94 22.51
CA THR A 54 -32.62 8.70 22.94
C THR A 54 -32.15 9.83 23.87
N PRO A 55 -32.74 11.05 23.84
CA PRO A 55 -32.12 12.29 24.35
C PRO A 55 -32.00 12.45 25.88
N TYR A 56 -31.88 11.37 26.65
CA TYR A 56 -31.67 11.43 28.09
C TYR A 56 -30.22 11.05 28.44
N ASP A 57 -29.42 12.10 28.68
CA ASP A 57 -28.22 12.17 29.55
C ASP A 57 -27.09 11.16 29.32
N PHE A 58 -26.61 10.99 28.08
CA PHE A 58 -25.24 10.48 27.89
C PHE A 58 -24.24 11.59 28.20
N LYS A 59 -23.41 11.41 29.22
CA LYS A 59 -22.30 12.30 29.55
C LYS A 59 -21.01 11.48 29.61
N VAL A 60 -20.17 11.63 28.59
CA VAL A 60 -18.74 11.27 28.71
C VAL A 60 -18.15 12.18 29.78
N ILE A 61 -17.55 11.59 30.81
CA ILE A 61 -16.99 12.34 31.94
C ILE A 61 -15.56 12.75 31.65
N ALA A 62 -14.76 11.82 31.13
CA ALA A 62 -13.40 12.07 30.71
C ALA A 62 -13.03 11.10 29.59
N MET A 63 -12.15 11.55 28.72
CA MET A 63 -11.50 10.73 27.71
C MET A 63 -10.00 10.87 27.91
N TYR A 64 -9.28 9.77 27.72
CA TYR A 64 -7.84 9.76 27.80
C TYR A 64 -7.26 9.01 26.61
N GLN A 65 -6.21 9.54 25.99
CA GLN A 65 -5.46 8.84 24.94
C GLN A 65 -4.06 8.49 25.42
N GLU A 66 -3.57 7.35 24.96
CA GLU A 66 -2.19 6.93 25.16
C GLU A 66 -1.23 7.83 24.37
N GLU A 67 -0.21 8.34 25.04
CA GLU A 67 0.94 9.02 24.47
C GLU A 67 2.20 8.55 25.20
N ASN A 68 3.09 7.87 24.47
CA ASN A 68 4.36 7.36 25.00
C ASN A 68 4.21 6.51 26.28
N GLY A 69 3.19 5.66 26.33
CA GLY A 69 2.93 4.76 27.46
C GLY A 69 2.31 5.42 28.70
N THR A 70 1.78 6.64 28.56
CA THR A 70 0.97 7.31 29.60
C THR A 70 -0.30 7.88 29.00
N TYR A 71 -1.37 7.97 29.79
CA TYR A 71 -2.65 8.52 29.32
C TYR A 71 -2.74 10.02 29.60
N LYS A 72 -3.16 10.77 28.57
CA LYS A 72 -3.47 12.20 28.69
C LYS A 72 -4.94 12.45 28.43
N GLU A 73 -5.52 13.33 29.24
CA GLU A 73 -6.92 13.74 29.08
C GLU A 73 -7.12 14.51 27.77
N ILE A 74 -8.20 14.22 27.05
CA ILE A 74 -8.56 14.81 25.77
C ILE A 74 -10.00 15.33 25.79
N GLU A 75 -10.25 16.38 25.03
CA GLU A 75 -11.59 16.99 24.92
C GLU A 75 -12.40 16.41 23.75
N GLU A 76 -11.72 15.83 22.75
CA GLU A 76 -12.34 15.26 21.56
C GLU A 76 -12.01 13.77 21.44
N MET A 77 -13.00 12.97 21.04
CA MET A 77 -12.82 11.55 20.79
C MET A 77 -11.88 11.36 19.58
N PRO A 78 -10.87 10.48 19.66
CA PRO A 78 -9.97 10.27 18.54
C PRO A 78 -10.74 9.74 17.33
N SER A 79 -10.40 10.26 16.15
CA SER A 79 -11.09 9.92 14.89
C SER A 79 -10.38 8.83 14.09
N SER A 80 -9.12 8.52 14.41
CA SER A 80 -8.34 7.42 13.82
C SER A 80 -7.06 7.16 14.62
N GLY A 81 -6.45 5.98 14.46
CA GLY A 81 -5.16 5.63 15.06
C GLY A 81 -5.22 5.23 16.53
N TYR A 82 -6.43 5.06 17.07
CA TYR A 82 -6.66 4.66 18.44
C TYR A 82 -7.79 3.65 18.54
N VAL A 83 -7.75 2.78 19.55
CA VAL A 83 -8.84 1.85 19.89
C VAL A 83 -9.25 2.05 21.35
N ILE A 84 -10.51 1.78 21.68
CA ILE A 84 -10.94 1.76 23.09
C ILE A 84 -10.19 0.64 23.80
N ASN A 85 -9.51 0.98 24.88
CA ASN A 85 -8.97 0.01 25.83
C ASN A 85 -10.15 -0.58 26.61
N GLU A 86 -10.53 -1.81 26.28
CA GLU A 86 -11.69 -2.49 26.89
C GLU A 86 -11.46 -2.86 28.37
N GLU A 87 -10.20 -2.85 28.84
CA GLU A 87 -9.84 -3.19 30.23
C GLU A 87 -9.83 -1.95 31.14
N GLU A 88 -9.29 -0.82 30.66
CA GLU A 88 -9.20 0.44 31.40
C GLU A 88 -10.45 1.31 31.26
N SER A 89 -11.21 1.17 30.16
CA SER A 89 -12.44 1.94 29.96
C SER A 89 -13.61 1.36 30.73
N TYR A 90 -14.37 2.22 31.41
CA TYR A 90 -15.53 1.80 32.19
C TYR A 90 -16.62 2.87 32.24
N CYS A 91 -17.84 2.45 32.54
CA CYS A 91 -18.94 3.35 32.86
C CYS A 91 -19.42 3.10 34.29
N THR A 92 -20.02 4.13 34.91
CA THR A 92 -20.64 4.05 36.23
C THR A 92 -22.11 4.46 36.18
N ILE A 93 -22.91 3.85 37.04
CA ILE A 93 -24.26 4.23 37.43
C ILE A 93 -24.14 5.11 38.69
N ASP A 94 -24.73 6.29 38.65
CA ASP A 94 -24.78 7.22 39.79
C ASP A 94 -23.40 7.58 40.40
N ASN A 95 -22.35 7.67 39.58
CA ASN A 95 -20.96 8.02 39.99
C ASN A 95 -20.27 7.04 40.95
N VAL A 96 -20.88 5.91 41.29
CA VAL A 96 -20.37 5.04 42.37
C VAL A 96 -20.28 3.59 41.94
N ASN A 97 -21.28 3.07 41.24
CA ASN A 97 -21.35 1.65 40.90
C ASN A 97 -20.96 1.45 39.45
N GLU A 98 -20.08 0.52 39.14
CA GLU A 98 -19.73 0.19 37.76
C GLU A 98 -20.95 -0.33 36.98
N ASP A 99 -21.14 0.14 35.75
CA ASP A 99 -22.21 -0.30 34.86
C ASP A 99 -21.76 -1.50 34.03
N THR A 100 -21.81 -2.69 34.62
CA THR A 100 -21.37 -3.94 33.99
C THR A 100 -22.18 -4.35 32.76
N SER A 101 -23.28 -3.66 32.44
CA SER A 101 -24.01 -3.88 31.19
C SER A 101 -23.53 -3.00 30.04
N SER A 102 -22.71 -1.98 30.30
CA SER A 102 -22.16 -1.11 29.25
C SER A 102 -21.24 -1.88 28.30
N VAL A 103 -21.19 -1.43 27.06
CA VAL A 103 -20.38 -2.03 26.00
C VAL A 103 -19.47 -0.95 25.43
N LEU A 104 -18.16 -1.15 25.53
CA LEU A 104 -17.11 -0.19 25.13
C LEU A 104 -16.07 -0.93 24.30
N TYR A 105 -15.99 -0.68 23.00
CA TYR A 105 -14.97 -1.29 22.13
C TYR A 105 -14.82 -0.51 20.82
N THR A 106 -13.75 -0.74 20.08
CA THR A 106 -13.64 -0.29 18.67
C THR A 106 -13.92 -1.46 17.74
N ASN A 107 -14.84 -1.27 16.79
CA ASN A 107 -15.20 -2.34 15.85
C ASN A 107 -14.17 -2.50 14.72
N SER A 108 -14.33 -3.53 13.88
CA SER A 108 -13.43 -3.82 12.75
C SER A 108 -13.36 -2.72 11.68
N ASN A 109 -14.31 -1.80 11.67
CA ASN A 109 -14.34 -0.65 10.76
C ASN A 109 -13.65 0.58 11.35
N GLY A 110 -13.10 0.49 12.56
CA GLY A 110 -12.48 1.61 13.28
C GLY A 110 -13.47 2.53 13.99
N GLU A 111 -14.75 2.15 14.08
CA GLU A 111 -15.76 2.96 14.76
C GLU A 111 -15.77 2.64 16.27
N HIS A 112 -15.73 3.68 17.10
CA HIS A 112 -15.85 3.55 18.55
C HIS A 112 -17.30 3.30 18.96
N VAL A 113 -17.55 2.16 19.59
CA VAL A 113 -18.87 1.72 20.03
C VAL A 113 -19.01 1.94 21.53
N ILE A 114 -19.99 2.76 21.90
CA ILE A 114 -20.41 2.98 23.29
C ILE A 114 -21.90 2.63 23.37
N GLY A 115 -22.21 1.54 24.04
CA GLY A 115 -23.53 0.91 23.96
C GLY A 115 -24.08 0.43 25.29
N ASN A 116 -25.37 0.11 25.25
CA ASN A 116 -26.12 -0.52 26.35
C ASN A 116 -26.07 0.26 27.68
N LEU A 117 -26.09 1.58 27.58
CA LEU A 117 -26.06 2.49 28.71
C LEU A 117 -27.40 2.60 29.41
N LYS A 118 -27.38 2.76 30.73
CA LYS A 118 -28.54 3.07 31.56
C LYS A 118 -28.72 4.59 31.70
N LYS A 119 -29.87 4.98 32.23
CA LYS A 119 -30.14 6.38 32.57
C LYS A 119 -29.09 6.85 33.59
N ASN A 120 -28.49 8.00 33.34
CA ASN A 120 -27.39 8.60 34.13
C ASN A 120 -26.05 7.86 34.07
N SER A 121 -25.83 6.94 33.12
CA SER A 121 -24.51 6.32 32.96
C SER A 121 -23.46 7.36 32.59
N LYS A 122 -22.27 7.21 33.18
CA LYS A 122 -21.13 8.13 33.06
C LYS A 122 -19.87 7.34 32.75
N CYS A 123 -19.23 7.66 31.63
CA CYS A 123 -18.12 6.84 31.12
C CYS A 123 -16.78 7.57 31.18
N TYR A 124 -15.74 6.80 31.50
CA TYR A 124 -14.33 7.13 31.42
C TYR A 124 -13.75 6.27 30.31
N LEU A 125 -13.30 6.91 29.23
CA LEU A 125 -12.84 6.20 28.04
C LEU A 125 -11.32 6.35 27.93
N TYR A 126 -10.63 5.23 27.82
CA TYR A 126 -9.20 5.15 27.58
C TYR A 126 -8.97 4.61 26.18
N PHE A 127 -8.10 5.28 25.43
CA PHE A 127 -7.81 4.97 24.04
C PHE A 127 -6.35 4.57 23.88
N ASP A 128 -6.11 3.32 23.49
CA ASP A 128 -4.78 2.80 23.17
C ASP A 128 -4.36 3.22 21.77
N GLU A 129 -3.09 3.53 21.59
CA GLU A 129 -2.57 3.83 20.26
C GLU A 129 -2.67 2.56 19.39
N GLN A 130 -3.43 2.62 18.30
CA GLN A 130 -3.52 1.53 17.35
C GLN A 130 -2.48 1.75 16.25
N PRO A 131 -1.46 0.88 16.14
CA PRO A 131 -0.45 1.03 15.11
C PRO A 131 -1.08 0.90 13.72
N ILE A 132 -1.00 1.96 12.91
CA ILE A 132 -1.46 1.93 11.54
C ILE A 132 -0.40 1.23 10.69
N LEU A 133 -0.78 0.24 9.89
CA LEU A 133 0.15 -0.39 8.95
C LEU A 133 0.57 0.62 7.87
N LEU A 134 1.84 0.64 7.51
CA LEU A 134 2.37 1.55 6.49
C LEU A 134 1.64 1.37 5.14
N ALA A 135 1.31 0.13 4.78
CA ALA A 135 0.54 -0.16 3.56
C ALA A 135 -0.83 0.53 3.55
N ASP A 136 -1.52 0.55 4.70
CA ASP A 136 -2.86 1.12 4.83
C ASP A 136 -2.81 2.65 4.86
N ALA A 137 -1.82 3.22 5.55
CA ALA A 137 -1.55 4.66 5.51
C ALA A 137 -1.30 5.15 4.08
N ILE A 138 -0.41 4.46 3.32
CA ILE A 138 -0.13 4.81 1.93
C ILE A 138 -1.40 4.77 1.07
N LYS A 139 -2.23 3.74 1.20
CA LYS A 139 -3.49 3.62 0.43
C LYS A 139 -4.53 4.66 0.82
N ARG A 140 -4.63 5.01 2.10
CA ARG A 140 -5.54 6.05 2.60
C ARG A 140 -5.14 7.43 2.10
N ASP A 141 -3.84 7.72 2.12
CA ASP A 141 -3.29 9.05 1.82
C ASP A 141 -3.13 9.28 0.30
N ASN A 142 -3.45 8.28 -0.53
CA ASN A 142 -3.34 8.34 -1.99
C ASN A 142 -4.63 7.93 -2.69
N GLN A 143 -5.04 8.70 -3.69
CA GLN A 143 -6.09 8.25 -4.60
C GLN A 143 -5.56 7.10 -5.48
N ILE A 144 -6.27 5.96 -5.43
CA ILE A 144 -6.00 4.82 -6.31
C ILE A 144 -6.79 5.02 -7.60
N ASN A 145 -6.07 5.25 -8.69
CA ASN A 145 -6.65 5.46 -10.01
C ASN A 145 -7.20 4.15 -10.60
N SER A 146 -8.33 4.26 -11.30
CA SER A 146 -8.91 3.17 -12.07
C SER A 146 -8.28 3.05 -13.45
N GLY A 147 -8.29 1.84 -14.02
CA GLY A 147 -7.80 1.59 -15.38
C GLY A 147 -6.31 1.24 -15.44
N THR A 148 -5.79 1.12 -16.65
CA THR A 148 -4.39 0.78 -16.91
C THR A 148 -3.75 1.91 -17.72
N PRO A 149 -2.65 2.52 -17.24
CA PRO A 149 -1.93 3.54 -17.99
C PRO A 149 -1.42 3.03 -19.33
N ASN A 150 -1.28 3.92 -20.30
CA ASN A 150 -0.56 3.61 -21.53
C ASN A 150 0.96 3.69 -21.30
N PHE A 151 1.61 2.54 -21.16
CA PHE A 151 3.06 2.46 -20.89
C PHE A 151 3.96 2.79 -22.09
N GLY A 152 3.41 2.93 -23.30
CA GLY A 152 4.11 3.49 -24.46
C GLY A 152 4.24 5.01 -24.43
N SER A 153 3.49 5.66 -23.54
CA SER A 153 3.46 7.11 -23.36
C SER A 153 4.16 7.53 -22.08
N LEU A 154 4.79 8.72 -22.11
CA LEU A 154 5.38 9.31 -20.92
C LEU A 154 4.28 9.65 -19.92
N ALA A 155 4.52 9.41 -18.63
CA ALA A 155 3.62 9.83 -17.56
C ALA A 155 3.69 11.35 -17.39
N THR A 156 2.79 12.08 -18.05
CA THR A 156 2.60 13.55 -17.90
C THR A 156 1.16 13.94 -17.55
N LYS A 157 0.23 12.97 -17.57
CA LYS A 157 -1.20 13.15 -17.27
C LYS A 157 -1.80 12.01 -16.43
N ASP A 158 -1.19 10.82 -16.47
CA ASP A 158 -1.65 9.62 -15.77
C ASP A 158 -0.84 9.37 -14.49
N GLU A 159 -0.71 10.40 -13.64
CA GLU A 159 0.12 10.35 -12.44
C GLU A 159 -0.68 9.85 -11.21
N GLY A 160 0.01 9.32 -10.21
CA GLY A 160 -0.61 8.80 -8.97
C GLY A 160 -0.39 7.31 -8.78
N VAL A 161 -1.30 6.66 -8.04
CA VAL A 161 -1.19 5.25 -7.65
C VAL A 161 -2.13 4.39 -8.50
N TYR A 162 -1.63 3.27 -9.01
CA TYR A 162 -2.39 2.31 -9.83
C TYR A 162 -2.27 0.90 -9.26
N LYS A 163 -3.27 0.07 -9.56
CA LYS A 163 -3.34 -1.32 -9.13
C LYS A 163 -3.01 -2.27 -10.28
N THR A 164 -2.24 -3.32 -10.00
CA THR A 164 -1.99 -4.44 -10.91
C THR A 164 -1.73 -5.73 -10.11
N GLN A 165 -1.34 -6.81 -10.78
CA GLN A 165 -0.94 -8.07 -10.14
C GLN A 165 0.58 -8.24 -10.16
N ASP A 166 1.14 -8.66 -9.04
CA ASP A 166 2.48 -9.22 -8.97
C ASP A 166 2.44 -10.74 -8.69
N ASP A 167 3.55 -11.28 -8.18
CA ASP A 167 3.71 -12.69 -7.84
C ASP A 167 2.99 -13.14 -6.57
N TRP A 168 2.56 -12.21 -5.72
CA TRP A 168 1.89 -12.44 -4.44
C TRP A 168 0.44 -11.94 -4.40
N GLY A 169 0.02 -11.11 -5.37
CA GLY A 169 -1.36 -10.69 -5.54
C GLY A 169 -1.49 -9.23 -5.97
N ASP A 170 -2.44 -8.52 -5.35
CA ASP A 170 -2.75 -7.13 -5.63
C ASP A 170 -1.59 -6.20 -5.23
N SER A 171 -0.92 -5.61 -6.22
CA SER A 171 0.16 -4.64 -6.03
C SER A 171 -0.27 -3.24 -6.44
N TYR A 172 0.19 -2.23 -5.69
CA TYR A 172 -0.15 -0.81 -5.88
C TYR A 172 1.12 -0.02 -6.14
N TYR A 173 1.30 0.55 -7.34
CA TYR A 173 2.54 1.20 -7.76
C TYR A 173 2.34 2.69 -8.05
N PHE A 174 3.39 3.47 -7.79
CA PHE A 174 3.41 4.91 -8.06
C PHE A 174 3.84 5.19 -9.50
N ARG A 175 3.24 6.21 -10.14
CA ARG A 175 3.53 6.64 -11.52
C ARG A 175 3.56 8.16 -11.64
N GLY A 176 4.53 8.68 -12.40
CA GLY A 176 4.63 10.09 -12.78
C GLY A 176 5.37 10.96 -11.77
N ALA A 177 5.13 12.27 -11.82
CA ALA A 177 5.71 13.28 -10.95
C ALA A 177 5.02 13.34 -9.57
N VAL A 178 4.94 12.20 -8.88
CA VAL A 178 4.39 12.13 -7.52
C VAL A 178 5.36 12.72 -6.49
N ASP A 179 4.82 13.34 -5.45
CA ASP A 179 5.58 13.99 -4.37
C ASP A 179 5.29 13.39 -2.98
N ASN A 180 4.29 12.53 -2.86
CA ASN A 180 3.78 11.93 -1.63
C ASN A 180 4.16 10.44 -1.44
N ASN A 181 5.31 10.02 -1.99
CA ASN A 181 5.81 8.65 -1.90
C ASN A 181 7.18 8.54 -1.20
N TRP A 182 7.42 9.34 -0.17
CA TRP A 182 8.64 9.35 0.63
C TRP A 182 8.51 8.53 1.91
N VAL A 183 9.54 7.76 2.21
CA VAL A 183 9.72 7.06 3.49
C VAL A 183 11.06 7.46 4.09
N LYS A 184 11.11 7.61 5.41
CA LYS A 184 12.35 7.80 6.15
C LYS A 184 12.56 6.59 7.05
N PHE A 185 13.66 5.88 6.81
CA PHE A 185 13.99 4.62 7.48
C PHE A 185 15.51 4.48 7.60
N ALA A 186 15.98 4.01 8.77
CA ALA A 186 17.39 3.78 9.08
C ALA A 186 18.31 5.00 8.83
N GLY A 187 17.79 6.21 8.99
CA GLY A 187 18.52 7.47 8.75
C GLY A 187 18.65 7.88 7.28
N TYR A 188 17.94 7.21 6.37
CA TYR A 188 17.92 7.52 4.95
C TYR A 188 16.51 7.86 4.45
N TYR A 189 16.48 8.56 3.32
CA TYR A 189 15.25 8.84 2.59
C TYR A 189 15.12 7.88 1.43
N TRP A 190 13.89 7.40 1.24
CA TRP A 190 13.53 6.39 0.26
C TRP A 190 12.34 6.86 -0.55
N ARG A 191 12.24 6.42 -1.80
CA ARG A 191 11.02 6.56 -2.61
C ARG A 191 10.30 5.23 -2.65
N ILE A 192 8.98 5.26 -2.46
CA ILE A 192 8.14 4.07 -2.62
C ILE A 192 8.00 3.77 -4.11
N ILE A 193 8.33 2.54 -4.48
CA ILE A 193 8.06 2.00 -5.82
C ILE A 193 6.62 1.48 -5.84
N ARG A 194 6.31 0.59 -4.89
CA ARG A 194 5.02 -0.08 -4.80
C ARG A 194 4.78 -0.73 -3.45
N ILE A 195 3.52 -1.00 -3.17
CA ILE A 195 3.06 -2.01 -2.20
C ILE A 195 3.02 -3.33 -2.95
N ASN A 196 3.76 -4.33 -2.51
CA ASN A 196 3.75 -5.67 -3.08
C ASN A 196 2.46 -6.42 -2.71
N GLY A 197 2.14 -7.49 -3.43
CA GLY A 197 0.94 -8.31 -3.18
C GLY A 197 0.91 -8.98 -1.80
N ASP A 198 2.07 -9.21 -1.18
CA ASP A 198 2.21 -9.72 0.19
C ASP A 198 2.06 -8.63 1.27
N GLY A 199 1.79 -7.38 0.86
CA GLY A 199 1.66 -6.21 1.73
C GLY A 199 2.98 -5.53 2.10
N SER A 200 4.14 -6.09 1.72
CA SER A 200 5.45 -5.45 1.95
C SER A 200 5.63 -4.21 1.07
N ILE A 201 6.43 -3.24 1.52
CA ILE A 201 6.61 -1.95 0.81
C ILE A 201 7.95 -1.91 0.12
N ARG A 202 7.95 -1.87 -1.21
CA ARG A 202 9.17 -1.85 -2.02
C ARG A 202 9.70 -0.43 -2.16
N LEU A 203 10.91 -0.20 -1.69
CA LEU A 203 11.54 1.12 -1.57
C LEU A 203 12.84 1.18 -2.36
N ILE A 204 13.12 2.32 -2.99
CA ILE A 204 14.42 2.64 -3.60
C ILE A 204 15.11 3.76 -2.85
N TYR A 205 16.41 3.58 -2.61
CA TYR A 205 17.25 4.55 -1.92
C TYR A 205 17.27 5.92 -2.61
N ASN A 206 17.23 6.98 -1.81
CA ASN A 206 17.32 8.37 -2.25
C ASN A 206 18.18 9.24 -1.30
N GLY A 207 19.22 8.66 -0.69
CA GLY A 207 20.21 9.47 0.03
C GLY A 207 19.87 9.77 1.48
N THR A 208 20.61 10.75 2.04
CA THR A 208 20.46 11.26 3.41
C THR A 208 19.67 12.57 3.47
N SER A 209 19.10 13.00 2.34
CA SER A 209 18.22 14.16 2.22
C SER A 209 17.09 13.88 1.23
N THR A 210 16.18 14.82 1.08
CA THR A 210 15.06 14.75 0.11
C THR A 210 15.42 15.31 -1.26
N ALA A 211 16.71 15.52 -1.54
CA ALA A 211 17.17 15.93 -2.86
C ALA A 211 16.78 14.86 -3.90
N THR A 212 15.99 15.25 -4.89
CA THR A 212 15.51 14.32 -5.93
C THR A 212 16.55 14.04 -7.02
N THR A 213 17.59 14.89 -7.12
CA THR A 213 18.65 14.76 -8.12
C THR A 213 20.05 14.84 -7.54
N GLY A 214 21.02 14.30 -8.28
CA GLY A 214 22.45 14.39 -7.95
C GLY A 214 23.02 13.10 -7.35
N ALA A 215 24.34 13.09 -7.15
CA ALA A 215 25.09 11.90 -6.73
C ALA A 215 24.69 11.35 -5.35
N GLY A 216 24.06 12.15 -4.49
CA GLY A 216 23.54 11.69 -3.20
C GLY A 216 22.36 10.71 -3.30
N THR A 217 21.73 10.59 -4.47
CA THR A 217 20.62 9.65 -4.70
C THR A 217 21.05 8.19 -4.89
N GLN A 218 22.36 7.93 -4.87
CA GLN A 218 23.00 6.63 -5.06
C GLN A 218 24.09 6.42 -3.99
N ILE A 219 24.43 5.17 -3.70
CA ILE A 219 25.44 4.82 -2.67
C ILE A 219 26.87 4.82 -3.20
N GLY A 220 27.04 5.22 -4.47
CA GLY A 220 28.28 5.12 -5.23
C GLY A 220 28.00 4.65 -6.65
N THR A 221 29.05 4.19 -7.33
CA THR A 221 28.97 3.64 -8.68
C THR A 221 29.73 2.32 -8.78
N ASN A 222 29.26 1.39 -9.58
CA ASN A 222 29.99 0.17 -9.92
C ASN A 222 29.63 -0.33 -11.32
N THR A 223 30.45 -1.22 -11.87
CA THR A 223 30.04 -2.09 -12.99
C THR A 223 28.86 -2.96 -12.54
N PHE A 224 28.02 -3.39 -13.48
CA PHE A 224 26.95 -4.32 -13.16
C PHE A 224 27.53 -5.71 -12.88
N SER A 225 28.39 -6.20 -13.78
CA SER A 225 29.10 -7.47 -13.65
C SER A 225 30.26 -7.33 -12.64
N ILE A 226 31.41 -7.98 -12.81
CA ILE A 226 32.52 -7.93 -11.85
C ILE A 226 33.40 -6.68 -12.06
N ASP A 227 33.85 -6.48 -13.30
CA ASP A 227 34.80 -5.44 -13.68
C ASP A 227 34.71 -5.09 -15.17
N SER A 228 35.60 -4.21 -15.63
CA SER A 228 35.68 -3.71 -17.00
C SER A 228 36.00 -4.78 -18.07
N ASN A 229 36.29 -6.03 -17.70
CA ASN A 229 36.59 -7.14 -18.61
C ASN A 229 35.45 -8.15 -18.71
N THR A 230 34.42 -8.03 -17.87
CA THR A 230 33.32 -9.01 -17.78
C THR A 230 32.09 -8.59 -18.58
N TYR A 231 32.25 -8.44 -19.90
CA TYR A 231 31.18 -8.03 -20.83
C TYR A 231 30.82 -9.07 -21.89
N ASN A 232 31.71 -10.02 -22.20
CA ASN A 232 31.65 -10.84 -23.41
C ASN A 232 30.95 -12.19 -23.27
N ASN A 233 30.11 -12.36 -22.25
CA ASN A 233 29.33 -13.57 -22.02
C ASN A 233 27.92 -13.23 -21.58
N ASN A 234 26.92 -13.96 -22.08
CA ASN A 234 25.53 -13.82 -21.66
C ASN A 234 25.35 -13.90 -20.14
N ALA A 235 26.15 -14.71 -19.44
CA ALA A 235 26.07 -14.88 -17.99
C ALA A 235 26.23 -13.55 -17.21
N TYR A 236 26.95 -12.57 -17.75
CA TYR A 236 27.29 -11.32 -17.06
C TYR A 236 26.13 -10.33 -16.90
N VAL A 237 24.94 -10.63 -17.45
CA VAL A 237 23.72 -9.85 -17.16
C VAL A 237 23.06 -10.24 -15.83
N GLY A 238 23.49 -11.33 -15.19
CA GLY A 238 22.87 -11.84 -13.98
C GLY A 238 23.33 -11.13 -12.71
N TYR A 239 22.39 -10.87 -11.79
CA TYR A 239 22.71 -10.41 -10.43
C TYR A 239 23.60 -11.42 -9.67
N MET A 240 23.35 -12.69 -9.96
CA MET A 240 24.26 -13.82 -9.73
C MET A 240 24.33 -14.62 -11.03
N TYR A 241 25.41 -15.36 -11.29
CA TYR A 241 25.57 -16.12 -12.52
C TYR A 241 26.48 -17.35 -12.37
N THR A 242 26.37 -18.28 -13.32
CA THR A 242 27.35 -19.35 -13.58
C THR A 242 27.55 -19.42 -15.09
N ILE A 243 28.79 -19.38 -15.56
CA ILE A 243 29.06 -19.45 -17.01
C ILE A 243 28.50 -20.77 -17.58
N GLY A 244 27.78 -20.68 -18.69
CA GLY A 244 27.15 -21.84 -19.34
C GLY A 244 25.76 -22.19 -18.79
N GLN A 245 25.25 -21.47 -17.80
CA GLN A 245 23.90 -21.68 -17.25
C GLN A 245 23.10 -20.37 -17.33
N VAL A 246 21.90 -20.42 -17.92
CA VAL A 246 21.00 -19.26 -18.04
C VAL A 246 20.65 -18.70 -16.66
N HIS A 247 20.25 -19.58 -15.74
CA HIS A 247 19.81 -19.23 -14.38
C HIS A 247 20.88 -19.54 -13.32
N GLY A 248 22.16 -19.59 -13.69
CA GLY A 248 23.24 -19.92 -12.76
C GLY A 248 23.34 -18.95 -11.57
N LEU A 249 23.80 -19.45 -10.42
CA LEU A 249 23.85 -18.73 -9.13
C LEU A 249 25.22 -18.84 -8.43
N GLY A 250 26.23 -19.40 -9.09
CA GLY A 250 27.51 -19.76 -8.46
C GLY A 250 28.46 -18.59 -8.20
N THR A 251 28.23 -17.42 -8.79
CA THR A 251 29.08 -16.24 -8.67
C THR A 251 28.23 -14.99 -8.47
N ASN A 252 28.57 -14.17 -7.48
CA ASN A 252 27.95 -12.86 -7.29
C ASN A 252 28.52 -11.86 -8.30
N SER A 253 27.65 -11.02 -8.86
CA SER A 253 28.08 -9.83 -9.60
C SER A 253 28.74 -8.79 -8.67
N GLY A 254 29.51 -7.87 -9.24
CA GLY A 254 30.11 -6.75 -8.52
C GLY A 254 29.05 -5.81 -7.93
N ILE A 255 27.96 -5.56 -8.66
CA ILE A 255 26.84 -4.74 -8.14
C ILE A 255 26.18 -5.38 -6.93
N LYS A 256 26.02 -6.72 -6.92
CA LYS A 256 25.52 -7.46 -5.76
C LYS A 256 26.45 -7.33 -4.55
N ASN A 257 27.76 -7.51 -4.74
CA ASN A 257 28.73 -7.36 -3.64
C ASN A 257 28.68 -5.96 -3.02
N THR A 258 28.50 -4.91 -3.83
CA THR A 258 28.31 -3.54 -3.35
C THR A 258 27.03 -3.40 -2.51
N LEU A 259 25.91 -3.95 -2.98
CA LEU A 259 24.63 -3.90 -2.27
C LEU A 259 24.64 -4.69 -0.96
N ASP A 260 25.20 -5.90 -0.98
CA ASP A 260 25.34 -6.75 0.21
C ASP A 260 26.17 -6.06 1.29
N SER A 261 27.31 -5.48 0.91
CA SER A 261 28.19 -4.76 1.85
C SER A 261 27.51 -3.52 2.44
N TRP A 262 26.78 -2.78 1.59
CA TRP A 262 26.02 -1.61 2.03
C TRP A 262 24.89 -1.98 3.00
N TYR A 263 24.10 -3.02 2.67
CA TYR A 263 22.99 -3.49 3.50
C TYR A 263 23.48 -3.97 4.86
N GLN A 264 24.53 -4.79 4.88
CA GLN A 264 25.11 -5.28 6.13
C GLN A 264 25.52 -4.12 7.04
N THR A 265 26.21 -3.13 6.49
CA THR A 265 26.76 -2.00 7.26
C THR A 265 25.67 -1.04 7.74
N ASN A 266 24.67 -0.76 6.89
CA ASN A 266 23.76 0.36 7.11
C ASN A 266 22.37 -0.04 7.58
N ILE A 267 21.98 -1.31 7.43
CA ILE A 267 20.67 -1.83 7.85
C ILE A 267 20.86 -2.90 8.92
N ALA A 268 21.51 -4.03 8.58
CA ALA A 268 21.59 -5.19 9.47
C ALA A 268 22.40 -4.90 10.75
N ASN A 269 23.64 -4.43 10.62
CA ASN A 269 24.52 -4.13 11.77
C ASN A 269 24.00 -2.98 12.64
N LYS A 270 23.08 -2.16 12.12
CA LYS A 270 22.41 -1.09 12.87
C LYS A 270 21.10 -1.56 13.53
N GLY A 271 20.77 -2.84 13.43
CA GLY A 271 19.60 -3.43 14.09
C GLY A 271 18.26 -3.17 13.38
N TYR A 272 18.27 -2.81 12.10
CA TYR A 272 17.05 -2.55 11.32
C TYR A 272 16.63 -3.72 10.43
N GLY A 273 17.36 -4.84 10.46
CA GLY A 273 17.13 -5.98 9.56
C GLY A 273 15.79 -6.68 9.80
N ASP A 274 15.23 -6.60 11.00
CA ASP A 274 13.92 -7.14 11.39
C ASP A 274 12.74 -6.39 10.74
N LYS A 275 12.95 -5.13 10.32
CA LYS A 275 11.96 -4.32 9.60
C LYS A 275 11.94 -4.59 8.09
N VAL A 276 12.89 -5.37 7.57
CA VAL A 276 12.98 -5.70 6.15
C VAL A 276 12.34 -7.06 5.90
N SER A 277 11.43 -7.13 4.92
CA SER A 277 10.75 -8.35 4.50
C SER A 277 11.75 -9.39 3.99
N THR A 278 11.53 -10.62 4.38
CA THR A 278 12.24 -11.81 3.89
C THR A 278 11.42 -12.61 2.87
N GLU A 279 10.17 -12.18 2.59
CA GLU A 279 9.24 -12.89 1.71
C GLU A 279 9.37 -12.42 0.25
N ALA A 280 9.13 -11.13 -0.01
CA ALA A 280 9.22 -10.55 -1.35
C ALA A 280 10.67 -10.48 -1.87
N GLY A 281 10.87 -11.00 -3.08
CA GLY A 281 12.18 -11.07 -3.76
C GLY A 281 12.42 -10.02 -4.84
N PHE A 282 13.47 -10.25 -5.61
CA PHE A 282 13.89 -9.41 -6.73
C PHE A 282 13.96 -10.24 -8.01
N CYS A 283 13.24 -9.85 -9.06
CA CYS A 283 13.19 -10.62 -10.31
C CYS A 283 14.29 -10.23 -11.29
N GLY A 284 15.21 -11.16 -11.59
CA GLY A 284 16.27 -10.98 -12.59
C GLY A 284 15.80 -11.17 -14.03
N ASP A 285 14.72 -11.93 -14.26
CA ASP A 285 14.12 -12.21 -15.57
C ASP A 285 15.13 -12.47 -16.71
N ARG A 286 15.98 -13.50 -16.54
CA ARG A 286 16.96 -13.94 -17.55
C ARG A 286 16.34 -14.88 -18.58
N GLU A 287 15.03 -14.75 -18.83
CA GLU A 287 14.32 -15.53 -19.87
C GLU A 287 14.91 -15.21 -21.25
N PRO A 288 15.60 -16.15 -21.90
CA PRO A 288 16.34 -15.86 -23.11
C PRO A 288 15.46 -15.98 -24.36
N SER A 289 15.84 -15.24 -25.39
CA SER A 289 15.28 -15.41 -26.73
C SER A 289 16.27 -15.10 -27.83
N THR A 290 16.28 -15.89 -28.89
CA THR A 290 16.99 -15.53 -30.13
C THR A 290 16.15 -14.62 -31.04
N SER A 291 14.88 -14.40 -30.72
CA SER A 291 13.97 -13.50 -31.41
C SER A 291 13.86 -12.16 -30.70
N LYS A 292 13.90 -11.06 -31.48
CA LYS A 292 13.72 -9.70 -30.97
C LYS A 292 12.30 -9.44 -30.48
N THR A 293 11.29 -10.18 -30.97
CA THR A 293 9.87 -9.86 -30.80
C THR A 293 9.07 -10.93 -30.04
N THR A 294 9.66 -12.10 -29.79
CA THR A 294 8.97 -13.23 -29.17
C THR A 294 9.88 -13.89 -28.15
N SER A 295 9.36 -14.20 -26.96
CA SER A 295 10.09 -14.98 -25.96
C SER A 295 9.98 -16.47 -26.32
N ASN A 296 11.10 -17.09 -26.69
CA ASN A 296 11.13 -18.48 -27.18
C ASN A 296 12.04 -19.42 -26.36
N GLY A 297 12.64 -18.93 -25.27
CA GLY A 297 13.52 -19.71 -24.39
C GLY A 297 14.85 -20.14 -25.02
N GLN A 298 15.22 -19.60 -26.19
CA GLN A 298 16.46 -19.96 -26.89
C GLN A 298 17.58 -18.95 -26.62
N GLY A 299 18.82 -19.41 -26.51
CA GLY A 299 20.00 -18.57 -26.25
C GLY A 299 20.37 -18.50 -24.78
N GLY A 300 20.85 -17.35 -24.32
CA GLY A 300 21.16 -17.11 -22.89
C GLY A 300 22.48 -17.70 -22.38
N THR A 301 23.29 -18.32 -23.24
CA THR A 301 24.59 -18.90 -22.87
C THR A 301 25.69 -18.53 -23.85
N GLY A 302 26.92 -18.41 -23.33
CA GLY A 302 28.11 -18.10 -24.13
C GLY A 302 28.00 -16.76 -24.84
N THR A 303 28.27 -16.75 -26.15
CA THR A 303 28.20 -15.58 -27.03
C THR A 303 26.98 -15.60 -27.95
N THR A 304 26.00 -16.47 -27.69
CA THR A 304 24.78 -16.55 -28.49
C THR A 304 24.03 -15.22 -28.42
N LYS A 305 23.57 -14.73 -29.57
CA LYS A 305 22.71 -13.54 -29.62
C LYS A 305 21.44 -13.81 -28.81
N THR A 306 21.18 -12.97 -27.82
CA THR A 306 20.03 -13.15 -26.91
C THR A 306 19.32 -11.83 -26.69
N TYR A 307 18.00 -11.85 -26.67
CA TYR A 307 17.11 -10.80 -26.19
C TYR A 307 16.41 -11.34 -24.95
N TYR A 308 16.39 -10.59 -23.86
CA TYR A 308 15.78 -11.04 -22.61
C TYR A 308 14.30 -10.62 -22.52
N GLY A 309 13.55 -11.26 -21.62
CA GLY A 309 12.12 -11.02 -21.42
C GLY A 309 11.77 -9.53 -21.27
N GLY A 310 12.49 -8.82 -20.41
CA GLY A 310 12.34 -7.37 -20.21
C GLY A 310 12.50 -6.55 -21.49
N TYR A 311 13.49 -6.86 -22.34
CA TYR A 311 13.66 -6.17 -23.62
C TYR A 311 12.44 -6.30 -24.52
N ILE A 312 11.91 -7.51 -24.66
CA ILE A 312 10.75 -7.76 -25.53
C ILE A 312 9.52 -7.04 -24.96
N ARG A 313 9.28 -7.16 -23.65
CA ARG A 313 8.15 -6.51 -22.97
C ARG A 313 8.20 -4.99 -23.11
N LEU A 314 9.36 -4.36 -22.94
CA LEU A 314 9.47 -2.91 -22.80
C LEU A 314 9.76 -2.20 -24.13
N ASN A 315 10.55 -2.81 -25.02
CA ASN A 315 10.98 -2.15 -26.26
C ASN A 315 10.07 -2.47 -27.45
N ILE A 316 9.35 -3.58 -27.41
CA ILE A 316 8.50 -4.04 -28.52
C ILE A 316 7.02 -3.95 -28.15
N ASN A 317 6.65 -4.49 -26.99
CA ASN A 317 5.25 -4.65 -26.62
C ASN A 317 4.71 -3.50 -25.75
N GLU A 318 5.59 -2.69 -25.16
CA GLU A 318 5.24 -1.61 -24.23
C GLU A 318 4.33 -2.12 -23.08
N SER A 319 4.62 -3.31 -22.57
CA SER A 319 3.78 -4.06 -21.63
C SER A 319 4.58 -4.51 -20.39
N PRO A 320 4.94 -3.59 -19.47
CA PRO A 320 5.67 -3.94 -18.26
C PRO A 320 4.88 -4.92 -17.37
N SER A 321 5.59 -5.73 -16.60
CA SER A 321 5.02 -6.73 -15.70
C SER A 321 5.75 -6.74 -14.35
N LEU A 322 4.99 -6.85 -13.26
CA LEU A 322 5.55 -7.08 -11.91
C LEU A 322 5.72 -8.56 -11.57
N LYS A 323 5.32 -9.47 -12.46
CA LYS A 323 5.47 -10.92 -12.29
C LYS A 323 6.82 -11.40 -12.78
N CYS A 324 7.44 -12.27 -11.98
CA CYS A 324 8.63 -13.02 -12.34
C CYS A 324 8.23 -14.38 -12.90
N LYS A 325 8.44 -14.55 -14.21
CA LYS A 325 8.02 -15.76 -14.93
C LYS A 325 8.70 -17.03 -14.39
N ASN A 326 10.00 -16.95 -14.09
CA ASN A 326 10.78 -18.08 -13.61
C ASN A 326 11.18 -17.88 -12.13
N ASN A 327 10.83 -18.85 -11.28
CA ASN A 327 11.23 -18.85 -9.87
C ASN A 327 12.75 -18.93 -9.67
N GLU A 328 13.51 -19.51 -10.61
CA GLU A 328 14.97 -19.56 -10.54
C GLU A 328 15.62 -18.17 -10.65
N ASP A 329 14.90 -17.21 -11.23
CA ASP A 329 15.31 -15.80 -11.34
C ASP A 329 14.63 -14.87 -10.33
N MET A 330 13.76 -15.40 -9.48
CA MET A 330 13.24 -14.67 -8.34
C MET A 330 14.25 -14.82 -7.19
N TYR A 331 15.13 -13.84 -7.04
CA TYR A 331 16.13 -13.80 -5.98
C TYR A 331 15.47 -13.52 -4.63
N THR A 332 15.52 -14.49 -3.73
CA THR A 332 14.95 -14.41 -2.38
C THR A 332 15.97 -14.91 -1.35
N VAL A 333 15.76 -14.55 -0.09
CA VAL A 333 16.50 -15.16 1.03
C VAL A 333 15.90 -16.52 1.40
N SER A 334 16.63 -17.30 2.19
CA SER A 334 16.21 -18.67 2.57
C SER A 334 14.84 -18.77 3.26
N GLY A 335 14.43 -17.71 3.95
CA GLY A 335 13.15 -17.63 4.65
C GLY A 335 11.91 -17.42 3.76
N SER A 336 12.07 -17.06 2.48
CA SER A 336 10.94 -16.83 1.58
C SER A 336 10.21 -18.12 1.23
N SER A 337 8.89 -18.03 1.04
CA SER A 337 8.06 -19.11 0.50
C SER A 337 8.32 -19.39 -0.99
N ARG A 338 8.88 -18.41 -1.71
CA ARG A 338 9.05 -18.44 -3.18
C ARG A 338 10.49 -18.12 -3.60
N GLY A 339 10.82 -18.39 -4.86
CA GLY A 339 12.08 -18.00 -5.48
C GLY A 339 13.24 -18.96 -5.23
N ASN A 340 14.44 -18.54 -5.58
CA ASN A 340 15.64 -19.38 -5.62
C ASN A 340 16.40 -19.45 -4.28
N LYS A 341 16.00 -18.66 -3.27
CA LYS A 341 16.56 -18.69 -1.91
C LYS A 341 18.08 -18.43 -1.84
N ALA A 342 18.64 -17.82 -2.87
CA ALA A 342 20.09 -17.64 -3.04
C ALA A 342 20.65 -16.38 -2.38
N LEU A 343 19.80 -15.44 -1.97
CA LEU A 343 20.26 -14.20 -1.34
C LEU A 343 20.64 -14.44 0.12
N THR A 344 21.77 -13.85 0.51
CA THR A 344 22.16 -13.72 1.91
C THR A 344 21.46 -12.53 2.55
N ASN A 345 21.35 -11.40 1.83
CA ASN A 345 20.68 -10.20 2.29
C ASN A 345 19.46 -9.88 1.40
N PRO A 346 18.34 -9.40 1.96
CA PRO A 346 17.14 -9.03 1.21
C PRO A 346 17.28 -7.65 0.54
N VAL A 347 18.30 -7.50 -0.32
CA VAL A 347 18.59 -6.27 -1.07
C VAL A 347 18.85 -6.58 -2.55
N GLY A 348 18.35 -5.70 -3.41
CA GLY A 348 18.55 -5.78 -4.85
C GLY A 348 18.50 -4.42 -5.53
N LEU A 349 18.14 -4.43 -6.81
CA LEU A 349 17.93 -3.24 -7.63
C LEU A 349 16.49 -3.16 -8.10
N ILE A 350 16.10 -1.98 -8.56
CA ILE A 350 14.82 -1.77 -9.26
C ILE A 350 14.85 -2.51 -10.60
N THR A 351 13.71 -3.03 -11.04
CA THR A 351 13.57 -3.64 -12.37
C THR A 351 13.26 -2.58 -13.44
N ALA A 352 13.56 -2.87 -14.71
CA ALA A 352 13.17 -1.99 -15.81
C ALA A 352 11.64 -1.90 -15.97
N ASP A 353 10.90 -2.97 -15.66
CA ASP A 353 9.44 -2.97 -15.64
C ASP A 353 8.89 -2.00 -14.58
N GLU A 354 9.46 -1.97 -13.37
CA GLU A 354 9.11 -1.01 -12.32
C GLU A 354 9.41 0.44 -12.76
N VAL A 355 10.54 0.67 -13.43
CA VAL A 355 10.87 1.98 -14.01
C VAL A 355 9.85 2.41 -15.07
N ALA A 356 9.42 1.48 -15.93
CA ALA A 356 8.44 1.74 -16.97
C ALA A 356 7.05 2.05 -16.37
N MET A 357 6.64 1.30 -15.35
CA MET A 357 5.43 1.55 -14.58
C MET A 357 5.44 2.92 -13.91
N ALA A 358 6.59 3.32 -13.35
CA ALA A 358 6.78 4.61 -12.71
C ALA A 358 6.76 5.81 -13.69
N GLY A 359 6.87 5.58 -15.01
CA GLY A 359 6.75 6.63 -16.02
C GLY A 359 7.93 6.77 -16.98
N GLY A 360 8.98 5.95 -16.82
CA GLY A 360 10.02 5.81 -17.83
C GLY A 360 9.48 5.11 -19.08
N VAL A 361 10.05 5.40 -20.25
CA VAL A 361 9.70 4.72 -21.50
C VAL A 361 10.99 4.40 -22.26
N SER A 362 11.05 3.20 -22.84
CA SER A 362 12.24 2.75 -23.56
C SER A 362 12.60 3.70 -24.69
N GLY A 363 13.83 4.21 -24.70
CA GLY A 363 14.34 5.12 -25.74
C GLY A 363 13.74 6.53 -25.74
N ARG A 364 12.89 6.90 -24.77
CA ARG A 364 12.29 8.24 -24.65
C ARG A 364 12.70 8.92 -23.34
N SER A 365 13.00 10.21 -23.42
CA SER A 365 13.37 11.00 -22.24
C SER A 365 12.11 11.42 -21.48
N ASN A 366 12.06 11.06 -20.19
CA ASN A 366 11.15 11.62 -19.21
C ASN A 366 11.96 12.14 -18.03
N LYS A 367 11.92 13.44 -17.76
CA LYS A 367 12.63 14.05 -16.62
C LYS A 367 11.70 14.45 -15.47
N SER A 368 10.38 14.32 -15.64
CA SER A 368 9.41 14.73 -14.61
C SER A 368 9.09 13.64 -13.60
N TYR A 369 9.22 12.37 -13.99
CA TYR A 369 8.88 11.24 -13.10
C TYR A 369 9.84 11.07 -11.92
N TYR A 370 9.33 10.57 -10.80
CA TYR A 370 10.05 10.60 -9.51
C TYR A 370 11.32 9.73 -9.42
N LEU A 371 11.54 8.81 -10.35
CA LEU A 371 12.77 8.01 -10.39
C LEU A 371 13.90 8.70 -11.17
N HIS A 372 13.63 9.82 -11.86
CA HIS A 372 14.65 10.61 -12.50
C HIS A 372 15.51 11.34 -11.47
N THR A 373 16.80 11.01 -11.41
CA THR A 373 17.74 11.64 -10.45
C THR A 373 18.79 12.53 -11.11
N GLY A 374 18.70 12.73 -12.44
CA GLY A 374 19.78 13.37 -13.21
C GLY A 374 21.10 12.61 -13.18
N GLN A 375 21.13 11.37 -12.68
CA GLN A 375 22.28 10.46 -12.69
C GLN A 375 21.95 9.21 -13.50
N THR A 376 22.99 8.54 -14.01
CA THR A 376 22.84 7.24 -14.66
C THR A 376 22.99 6.12 -13.64
N TYR A 377 22.00 5.24 -13.50
CA TYR A 377 22.04 4.13 -12.53
C TYR A 377 21.51 2.81 -13.11
N TRP A 378 22.03 1.70 -12.58
CA TRP A 378 21.65 0.35 -13.02
C TRP A 378 20.25 -0.06 -12.55
N THR A 379 19.54 -0.79 -13.40
CA THR A 379 18.42 -1.64 -12.99
C THR A 379 18.90 -3.09 -12.87
N MET A 380 18.05 -3.99 -12.39
CA MET A 380 18.36 -5.43 -12.34
C MET A 380 18.05 -6.18 -13.63
N SER A 381 17.41 -5.54 -14.62
CA SER A 381 16.80 -6.24 -15.75
C SER A 381 17.75 -6.36 -16.94
N PRO A 382 18.13 -7.57 -17.35
CA PRO A 382 18.83 -7.83 -18.60
C PRO A 382 18.07 -7.26 -19.80
N SER A 383 18.82 -6.81 -20.81
CA SER A 383 18.26 -6.27 -22.05
C SER A 383 18.56 -7.23 -23.21
N TYR A 384 19.82 -7.32 -23.63
CA TYR A 384 20.23 -8.25 -24.69
C TYR A 384 21.73 -8.54 -24.62
N PHE A 385 22.15 -9.58 -25.34
CA PHE A 385 23.54 -9.84 -25.69
C PHE A 385 23.76 -9.48 -27.17
N TYR A 386 24.60 -8.47 -27.40
CA TYR A 386 24.92 -7.98 -28.73
C TYR A 386 26.03 -8.81 -29.35
N ALA A 387 25.67 -9.80 -30.17
CA ALA A 387 26.64 -10.74 -30.75
C ALA A 387 27.75 -10.06 -31.57
N THR A 388 27.45 -8.98 -32.29
CA THR A 388 28.44 -8.27 -33.14
C THR A 388 29.63 -7.74 -32.35
N ASN A 389 29.40 -7.21 -31.14
CA ASN A 389 30.47 -6.69 -30.28
C ASN A 389 30.75 -7.62 -29.09
N SER A 390 30.11 -8.79 -29.05
CA SER A 390 30.08 -9.71 -27.92
C SER A 390 29.86 -8.97 -26.60
N THR A 391 28.70 -8.31 -26.46
CA THR A 391 28.45 -7.41 -25.31
C THR A 391 27.16 -7.74 -24.59
N ALA A 392 27.26 -8.14 -23.33
CA ALA A 392 26.14 -8.28 -22.41
C ALA A 392 25.64 -6.91 -21.96
N GLN A 393 24.32 -6.69 -22.04
CA GLN A 393 23.72 -5.43 -21.64
C GLN A 393 22.59 -5.60 -20.63
N VAL A 394 22.59 -4.71 -19.65
CA VAL A 394 21.54 -4.56 -18.64
C VAL A 394 20.88 -3.19 -18.82
N SER A 395 19.61 -3.11 -18.46
CA SER A 395 18.84 -1.88 -18.55
C SER A 395 19.30 -0.89 -17.47
N ARG A 396 19.28 0.40 -17.79
CA ARG A 396 19.64 1.48 -16.88
C ARG A 396 18.67 2.64 -17.05
N VAL A 397 18.62 3.51 -16.05
CA VAL A 397 18.06 4.85 -16.22
C VAL A 397 19.21 5.79 -16.52
N HIS A 398 19.24 6.37 -17.71
CA HIS A 398 20.23 7.36 -18.12
C HIS A 398 19.96 8.71 -17.43
N SER A 399 21.02 9.49 -17.18
CA SER A 399 20.95 10.84 -16.60
C SER A 399 20.06 11.82 -17.35
N GLY A 400 19.74 11.53 -18.62
CA GLY A 400 18.77 12.25 -19.43
C GLY A 400 17.30 11.85 -19.20
N GLY A 401 17.02 10.92 -18.27
CA GLY A 401 15.66 10.40 -18.02
C GLY A 401 15.20 9.35 -19.03
N ILE A 402 16.14 8.67 -19.69
CA ILE A 402 15.83 7.64 -20.70
C ILE A 402 15.99 6.27 -20.05
N LEU A 403 15.02 5.38 -20.22
CA LEU A 403 15.21 3.96 -19.97
C LEU A 403 15.86 3.36 -21.22
N ASP A 404 17.13 2.96 -21.11
CA ASP A 404 17.90 2.31 -22.17
C ASP A 404 18.69 1.13 -21.60
N SER A 405 19.60 0.57 -22.38
CA SER A 405 20.53 -0.46 -21.90
C SER A 405 21.96 -0.12 -22.27
N TRP A 406 22.89 -0.65 -21.47
CA TRP A 406 24.30 -0.46 -21.71
C TRP A 406 25.13 -1.65 -21.26
N SER A 407 26.38 -1.66 -21.68
CA SER A 407 27.33 -2.72 -21.39
C SER A 407 27.61 -2.84 -19.89
N VAL A 408 27.54 -4.08 -19.38
CA VAL A 408 27.60 -4.42 -17.95
C VAL A 408 28.95 -4.13 -17.28
N ASP A 409 30.00 -3.90 -18.06
CA ASP A 409 31.37 -3.58 -17.63
C ASP A 409 31.61 -2.08 -17.42
N VAL A 410 30.59 -1.24 -17.66
CA VAL A 410 30.66 0.20 -17.46
C VAL A 410 30.15 0.58 -16.08
N THR A 411 30.77 1.59 -15.48
CA THR A 411 30.43 2.06 -14.14
C THR A 411 29.23 3.01 -14.14
N HIS A 412 28.16 2.65 -13.43
CA HIS A 412 26.97 3.48 -13.21
C HIS A 412 26.54 3.47 -11.75
N GLY A 413 25.61 4.37 -11.39
CA GLY A 413 25.09 4.52 -10.04
C GLY A 413 24.44 3.25 -9.50
N VAL A 414 24.64 3.02 -8.19
CA VAL A 414 24.04 1.91 -7.44
C VAL A 414 22.95 2.47 -6.53
N ARG A 415 21.72 1.99 -6.68
CA ARG A 415 20.58 2.42 -5.86
C ARG A 415 19.95 1.19 -5.19
N PRO A 416 20.19 0.96 -3.89
CA PRO A 416 19.59 -0.14 -3.16
C PRO A 416 18.06 -0.12 -3.26
N VAL A 417 17.50 -1.31 -3.43
CA VAL A 417 16.06 -1.57 -3.25
C VAL A 417 15.89 -2.61 -2.17
N ILE A 418 14.96 -2.34 -1.25
CA ILE A 418 14.56 -3.23 -0.16
C ILE A 418 13.04 -3.32 -0.11
N ASN A 419 12.51 -4.35 0.54
CA ASN A 419 11.08 -4.46 0.85
C ASN A 419 10.93 -4.31 2.37
N ILE A 420 10.18 -3.31 2.85
CA ILE A 420 9.82 -3.19 4.27
C ILE A 420 8.75 -4.23 4.60
N ALA A 421 8.86 -4.89 5.75
CA ALA A 421 7.94 -5.94 6.19
C ALA A 421 6.47 -5.47 6.18
N SER A 422 5.55 -6.38 5.86
CA SER A 422 4.11 -6.07 5.71
C SER A 422 3.43 -5.65 7.00
N ASN A 423 4.00 -6.01 8.15
CA ASN A 423 3.57 -5.61 9.48
C ASN A 423 4.24 -4.33 9.98
N ALA A 424 4.99 -3.61 9.14
CA ALA A 424 5.58 -2.34 9.53
C ALA A 424 4.50 -1.29 9.76
N THR A 425 4.62 -0.56 10.87
CA THR A 425 3.67 0.46 11.30
C THR A 425 4.28 1.84 11.13
N ILE A 426 3.46 2.80 10.73
CA ILE A 426 3.86 4.21 10.61
C ILE A 426 3.91 4.86 12.00
N LYS A 427 4.95 5.65 12.27
CA LYS A 427 5.06 6.53 13.44
C LYS A 427 4.48 7.91 13.18
N SER A 428 4.76 8.46 12.00
CA SER A 428 4.28 9.78 11.58
C SER A 428 4.45 9.99 10.07
N GLY A 429 3.93 11.12 9.56
CA GLY A 429 4.13 11.58 8.19
C GLY A 429 2.97 11.28 7.25
N ASN A 430 3.02 11.89 6.07
CA ASN A 430 2.01 11.77 5.00
C ASN A 430 2.65 11.44 3.64
N GLY A 431 3.92 11.02 3.66
CA GLY A 431 4.66 10.65 2.46
C GLY A 431 5.22 11.80 1.65
N THR A 432 4.98 13.06 2.00
CA THR A 432 5.64 14.19 1.30
C THR A 432 7.11 14.30 1.67
N SER A 433 7.91 15.04 0.91
CA SER A 433 9.33 15.24 1.23
C SER A 433 9.54 15.98 2.56
N SER A 434 8.64 16.92 2.93
CA SER A 434 8.72 17.63 4.21
C SER A 434 8.28 16.77 5.40
N THR A 435 7.36 15.83 5.18
CA THR A 435 6.80 14.95 6.21
C THR A 435 6.73 13.52 5.68
N PRO A 436 7.88 12.86 5.45
CA PRO A 436 7.91 11.50 4.92
C PRO A 436 7.29 10.53 5.91
N TYR A 437 6.81 9.38 5.43
CA TYR A 437 6.39 8.31 6.34
C TYR A 437 7.60 7.84 7.16
N GLU A 438 7.55 8.02 8.47
CA GLU A 438 8.59 7.56 9.39
C GLU A 438 8.20 6.20 9.99
N ILE A 439 9.13 5.25 9.98
CA ILE A 439 8.96 3.89 10.52
C ILE A 439 10.07 3.50 11.49
#